data_AF-A0A534FG02-F1
#
_entry.id   AF-A0A534FG02-F1
#
_cell.length_a   1.000
_cell.length_b   1.000
_cell.length_c   1.000
_cell.angle_alpha   90.00
_cell.angle_beta   90.00
_cell.angle_gamma   90.00
#
_symmetry.space_group_name_H-M   'P 1'
#
loop_
_entity.id
_entity.type
_entity.pdbx_description
1 polymer ?
#
loop_
_entity_poly.entity_id
_entity_poly.type
_entity_poly.pdbx_seq_one_letter_code
_entity_poly.pdbx_strand_id
1 'polypeptide(L)' 'MEPVNPGAAVRSVRLNRVERIPAEPRLGERLPRFGPREVRRVLAAKYEIRYELRDSDVIVLRIFHAREDR' A
#
# COMPACT_ATOMS: atom_id res chain seq x y z
N MET A 1 -20.80 22.84 1.85
CA MET A 1 -19.88 23.70 2.62
C MET A 1 -19.48 22.90 3.84
N GLU A 2 -18.28 22.35 3.83
CA GLU A 2 -17.76 21.59 4.98
C GLU A 2 -16.39 22.16 5.34
N PRO A 3 -16.21 22.68 6.56
CA PRO A 3 -14.90 23.08 7.05
C PRO A 3 -14.34 21.92 7.89
N VAL A 4 -13.24 21.29 7.46
CA VAL A 4 -12.30 20.52 8.30
C VAL A 4 -11.19 20.00 7.38
N ASN A 5 -9.89 20.18 7.58
CA ASN A 5 -9.09 20.39 8.77
C ASN A 5 -7.65 20.77 8.30
N PRO A 6 -7.03 21.87 8.78
CA PRO A 6 -5.66 22.27 8.39
C PRO A 6 -4.55 21.35 8.94
N GLY A 7 -4.89 20.25 9.62
CA GLY A 7 -3.97 19.25 10.14
C GLY A 7 -3.85 17.97 9.31
N ALA A 8 -3.96 18.03 7.98
CA ALA A 8 -3.66 16.88 7.13
C ALA A 8 -2.15 16.63 7.13
N ALA A 9 -1.65 16.05 8.22
CA ALA A 9 -0.28 15.61 8.35
C ALA A 9 0.02 14.66 7.19
N VAL A 10 0.78 15.17 6.22
CA VAL A 10 1.50 14.36 5.24
C VAL A 10 2.49 13.54 6.05
N ARG A 11 2.05 12.40 6.58
CA ARG A 11 2.97 11.36 7.02
C ARG A 11 3.70 10.95 5.75
N SER A 12 4.92 11.42 5.60
CA SER A 12 5.87 11.00 4.57
C SER A 12 6.05 9.50 4.67
N VAL A 13 5.14 8.73 4.07
CA VAL A 13 5.36 7.30 3.89
C VAL A 13 6.40 7.23 2.78
N ARG A 14 7.64 7.10 3.26
CA ARG A 14 8.89 7.19 2.51
C ARG A 14 8.79 6.25 1.31
N LEU A 15 9.01 6.76 0.09
CA LEU A 15 9.15 5.92 -1.11
C LEU A 15 10.06 4.70 -0.87
N ASN A 16 11.04 4.88 0.02
CA ASN A 16 11.93 3.85 0.54
C ASN A 16 11.25 2.54 0.97
N ARG A 17 9.99 2.55 1.43
CA ARG A 17 9.31 1.31 1.83
C ARG A 17 9.00 0.40 0.63
N VAL A 18 8.75 0.97 -0.55
CA VAL A 18 8.46 0.18 -1.77
C VAL A 18 9.73 -0.46 -2.31
N GLU A 19 10.84 0.27 -2.29
CA GLU A 19 12.16 -0.21 -2.74
C GLU A 19 12.67 -1.41 -1.91
N ARG A 20 12.16 -1.56 -0.68
CA ARG A 20 12.50 -2.65 0.23
C ARG A 20 11.66 -3.91 0.03
N ILE A 21 10.56 -3.86 -0.72
CA ILE A 21 9.68 -5.01 -0.93
C ILE A 21 10.42 -6.24 -1.51
N PRO A 22 11.36 -6.11 -2.47
CA PRO A 22 12.08 -7.28 -2.98
C PRO A 22 12.96 -7.95 -1.92
N ALA A 23 13.53 -7.17 -1.00
CA ALA A 23 14.35 -7.68 0.10
C ALA A 23 13.52 -8.15 1.31
N GLU A 24 12.34 -7.54 1.51
CA GLU A 24 11.45 -7.75 2.65
C GLU A 24 9.99 -7.86 2.16
N PRO A 25 9.63 -8.94 1.45
CA PRO A 25 8.31 -9.07 0.82
C PRO A 25 7.14 -9.02 1.81
N ARG A 26 7.40 -9.36 3.07
CA ARG A 26 6.42 -9.34 4.17
C ARG A 26 6.25 -7.98 4.85
N LEU A 27 6.86 -6.92 4.33
CA LEU A 27 6.80 -5.55 4.87
C LEU A 27 5.40 -4.91 4.78
N GLY A 28 4.57 -5.35 3.83
CA GLY A 28 3.19 -4.92 3.68
C GLY A 28 2.21 -5.65 4.60
N GLU A 29 1.08 -5.01 4.91
CA GLU A 29 0.01 -5.57 5.73
C GLU A 29 -0.76 -6.64 4.97
N ARG A 30 -0.90 -7.86 5.53
CA ARG A 30 -1.66 -8.94 4.91
C ARG A 30 -3.15 -8.62 4.90
N LEU A 31 -3.80 -8.82 3.76
CA LEU A 31 -5.23 -8.61 3.55
C LEU A 31 -5.97 -9.95 3.66
N PRO A 32 -6.61 -10.27 4.81
CA PRO A 32 -7.22 -11.59 5.05
C PRO A 32 -8.41 -11.90 4.12
N ARG A 33 -9.06 -10.87 3.57
CA ARG A 33 -10.17 -10.99 2.61
C ARG A 33 -9.83 -11.73 1.31
N PHE A 34 -8.55 -11.94 1.00
CA PHE A 34 -8.11 -12.67 -0.18
C PHE A 34 -7.89 -14.18 0.08
N GLY A 35 -8.27 -14.68 1.26
CA GLY A 35 -8.29 -16.11 1.57
C GLY A 35 -6.89 -16.74 1.57
N PRO A 36 -6.66 -17.84 0.84
CA PRO A 36 -5.37 -18.53 0.83
C PRO A 36 -4.25 -17.72 0.15
N ARG A 37 -4.61 -16.66 -0.60
CA ARG A 37 -3.64 -15.80 -1.30
C ARG A 37 -2.95 -14.88 -0.30
N GLU A 38 -1.62 -14.85 -0.31
CA GLU A 38 -0.84 -13.91 0.50
C GLU A 38 -0.81 -12.52 -0.15
N VAL A 39 -1.98 -11.88 -0.21
CA VAL A 39 -2.13 -10.51 -0.69
C VAL A 39 -1.78 -9.55 0.43
N ARG A 40 -0.91 -8.60 0.13
CA ARG A 40 -0.44 -7.57 1.05
C ARG A 40 -0.67 -6.18 0.47
N ARG A 41 -0.81 -5.19 1.35
CA ARG A 41 -0.82 -3.77 0.97
C ARG A 41 0.32 -2.99 1.61
N VAL A 42 0.83 -2.03 0.87
CA VAL A 42 1.74 -1.02 1.37
C VAL A 42 1.25 0.36 0.95
N LEU A 43 1.36 1.32 1.86
CA LEU A 43 1.11 2.72 1.56
C LEU A 43 2.44 3.37 1.16
N ALA A 44 2.43 4.10 0.04
CA ALA A 44 3.58 4.74 -0.57
C ALA A 44 3.20 6.15 -1.06
N ALA A 45 3.68 7.20 -0.39
CA ALA A 45 3.12 8.56 -0.46
C ALA A 45 1.57 8.60 -0.51
N LYS A 46 1.01 8.88 -1.68
CA LYS A 46 -0.44 8.98 -1.96
C LYS A 46 -0.99 7.73 -2.65
N TYR A 47 -0.27 6.62 -2.59
CA TYR A 47 -0.63 5.39 -3.27
C TYR A 47 -0.81 4.25 -2.28
N GLU A 48 -1.83 3.44 -2.47
CA GLU A 48 -1.91 2.09 -1.91
C GLU A 48 -1.49 1.11 -2.99
N ILE A 49 -0.41 0.37 -2.76
CA ILE A 49 0.04 -0.70 -3.64
C ILE A 49 -0.42 -2.01 -3.02
N ARG A 50 -1.21 -2.79 -3.76
CA ARG A 50 -1.55 -4.17 -3.41
C ARG A 50 -0.70 -5.11 -4.26
N TYR A 51 -0.06 -6.05 -3.59
CA TYR A 51 0.78 -7.05 -4.23
C TYR A 51 0.50 -8.41 -3.60
N GLU A 52 0.78 -9.47 -4.34
CA GLU A 52 0.71 -10.85 -3.88
C GLU A 52 2.12 -11.42 -3.78
N LEU A 53 2.35 -12.19 -2.72
CA LEU A 53 3.51 -13.07 -2.64
C LEU A 53 3.13 -14.45 -3.19
N ARG A 54 3.80 -14.88 -4.24
CA ARG A 54 3.71 -16.26 -4.75
C ARG A 54 5.09 -16.85 -4.85
N ASP A 55 5.31 -17.95 -4.13
CA ASP A 55 6.63 -18.55 -4.01
C ASP A 55 7.66 -17.50 -3.55
N SER A 56 8.59 -17.11 -4.42
CA SER A 56 9.61 -16.09 -4.19
C SER A 56 9.35 -14.79 -4.96
N ASP A 57 8.22 -14.70 -5.67
CA ASP A 57 7.85 -13.56 -6.51
C ASP A 57 6.93 -12.59 -5.79
N VAL A 58 7.12 -11.30 -6.11
CA VAL A 58 6.24 -10.20 -5.70
C VAL A 58 5.46 -9.73 -6.93
N ILE A 59 4.17 -10.05 -6.98
CA ILE A 59 3.31 -9.69 -8.11
C ILE A 59 2.44 -8.49 -7.72
N VAL A 60 2.66 -7.35 -8.36
CA VAL A 60 1.81 -6.16 -8.14
C VAL A 60 0.44 -6.40 -8.76
N LEU A 61 -0.61 -6.36 -7.94
CA LEU A 61 -2.00 -6.58 -8.38
C LEU A 61 -2.68 -5.28 -8.79
N ARG A 62 -2.52 -4.21 -8.00
CA ARG A 62 -3.15 -2.92 -8.26
C ARG A 62 -2.46 -1.80 -7.49
N ILE A 63 -2.41 -0.62 -8.10
CA ILE A 63 -2.00 0.63 -7.46
C ILE A 63 -3.24 1.53 -7.40
N PHE A 64 -3.62 1.95 -6.20
CA PHE A 64 -4.70 2.91 -5.97
C PHE A 64 -4.08 4.25 -5.63
N HIS A 65 -4.60 5.34 -6.20
CA HIS A 65 -4.27 6.68 -5.78
C HIS A 65 -5.25 7.14 -4.70
N ALA A 66 -4.75 7.75 -3.63
CA ALA A 66 -5.51 8.20 -2.47
C ALA A 66 -6.18 9.57 -2.68
N ARG A 67 -6.27 10.11 -3.91
CA ARG A 67 -7.04 11.33 -4.19
C ARG A 67 -8.25 11.07 -5.08
N GLU A 68 -9.36 11.64 -4.61
CA GLU A 68 -10.73 11.71 -5.12
C GLU A 68 -11.40 10.38 -5.45
N ASP A 69 -11.99 9.76 -4.42
CA ASP A 69 -13.36 9.25 -4.58
C ASP A 69 -14.22 10.51 -4.70
N ARG A 70 -14.59 10.85 -5.93
CA ARG A 70 -15.44 12.01 -6.25
C ARG A 70 -16.86 11.79 -5.76
#